data_AF-A0A2E5ENB2-F1
#
_entry.id   AF-A0A2E5ENB2-F1
#
_cell.length_a   1.000
_cell.length_b   1.000
_cell.length_c   1.000
_cell.angle_alpha   90.00
_cell.angle_beta   90.00
_cell.angle_gamma   90.00
#
_symmetry.space_group_name_H-M   'P 1'
#
loop_
_entity.id
_entity.type
_entity.pdbx_description
1 polymer ?
#
loop_
_entity_poly.entity_id
_entity_poly.type
_entity_poly.pdbx_seq_one_letter_code
_entity_poly.pdbx_strand_id
1 'polypeptide(L)'
;MTEIEQRILSALLDMEQALANIQTAKPKPNLLEHFEKIEYLTGELPRGTDRDLLHYLHKKSYEKARLHLQGRAAENAEGTCR
;
A
#
# COMPACT_ATOMS: atom_id res chain seq x y z
N MET A 1 1.81 3.68 -14.38
CA MET A 1 2.25 3.75 -12.97
C MET A 1 3.26 4.88 -12.83
N THR A 2 2.95 5.91 -12.05
CA THR A 2 3.83 7.06 -11.77
C THR A 2 4.99 6.68 -10.84
N GLU A 3 5.99 7.56 -10.71
CA GLU A 3 7.09 7.34 -9.76
C GLU A 3 6.58 7.25 -8.31
N ILE A 4 5.64 8.12 -7.92
CA ILE A 4 5.05 8.10 -6.57
C ILE A 4 4.28 6.80 -6.34
N GLU A 5 3.49 6.34 -7.30
CA GLU A 5 2.80 5.04 -7.23
C GLU A 5 3.78 3.88 -7.04
N GLN A 6 4.91 3.87 -7.77
CA GLN A 6 5.95 2.84 -7.62
C GLN A 6 6.56 2.86 -6.21
N ARG A 7 6.83 4.05 -5.67
CA ARG A 7 7.36 4.22 -4.32
C ARG A 7 6.36 3.77 -3.26
N ILE A 8 5.06 4.03 -3.46
CA ILE A 8 3.98 3.53 -2.60
C ILE A 8 3.95 2.01 -2.65
N LEU A 9 3.96 1.40 -3.84
CA LEU A 9 3.96 -0.06 -3.98
C LEU A 9 5.15 -0.70 -3.25
N SER A 10 6.36 -0.15 -3.43
CA SER A 10 7.55 -0.62 -2.70
C SER A 10 7.37 -0.51 -1.19
N ALA A 11 6.87 0.63 -0.69
CA ALA A 11 6.64 0.83 0.74
C ALA A 11 5.59 -0.15 1.31
N LEU A 12 4.54 -0.47 0.56
CA LEU A 12 3.53 -1.46 0.93
C LEU A 12 4.12 -2.87 1.03
N LEU A 13 4.96 -3.27 0.06
CA LEU A 13 5.64 -4.56 0.07
C LEU A 13 6.67 -4.67 1.21
N ASP A 14 7.45 -3.61 1.44
CA ASP A 14 8.40 -3.55 2.55
C ASP A 14 7.69 -3.69 3.90
N MET A 15 6.55 -3.02 4.07
CA MET A 15 5.72 -3.11 5.27
C MET A 15 5.21 -4.53 5.49
N GLU A 16 4.70 -5.19 4.45
CA GLU A 16 4.21 -6.55 4.52
C GLU A 16 5.33 -7.55 4.87
N GLN A 17 6.51 -7.37 4.28
CA GLN A 17 7.69 -8.17 4.60
C GLN A 17 8.16 -7.95 6.04
N ALA A 18 8.12 -6.70 6.53
CA ALA A 18 8.40 -6.35 7.90
C ALA A 18 7.39 -6.99 8.88
N LEU A 19 6.10 -6.97 8.54
CA LEU A 19 5.04 -7.65 9.31
C LEU A 19 5.26 -9.16 9.36
N ALA A 20 5.59 -9.78 8.23
CA ALA A 20 5.88 -11.22 8.17
C ALA A 20 7.08 -11.62 9.04
N ASN A 21 8.08 -10.73 9.15
CA ASN A 21 9.32 -10.99 9.88
C ASN A 21 9.32 -10.43 11.31
N ILE A 22 8.25 -9.78 11.78
CA ILE A 22 8.26 -9.05 13.06
C ILE A 22 8.56 -9.95 14.28
N GLN A 23 8.19 -11.22 14.20
CA GLN A 23 8.40 -12.20 15.27
C GLN A 23 9.83 -12.73 15.31
N THR A 24 10.54 -12.72 14.18
CA THR A 24 11.86 -13.36 14.00
C THR A 24 13.00 -12.36 13.84
N ALA A 25 12.70 -11.14 13.40
CA ALA A 25 13.68 -10.10 13.14
C ALA A 25 14.30 -9.53 14.42
N LYS A 26 15.63 -9.36 14.40
CA LYS A 26 16.43 -8.66 15.41
C LYS A 26 17.38 -7.70 14.69
N PRO A 27 17.24 -6.37 14.85
CA PRO A 27 16.25 -5.66 15.68
C PRO A 27 14.82 -5.78 15.13
N LYS A 28 13.83 -5.46 15.96
CA LYS A 28 12.42 -5.45 15.55
C LYS A 28 12.22 -4.36 14.48
N PRO A 29 11.53 -4.66 13.37
CA PRO A 29 11.23 -3.66 12.35
C PRO A 29 10.31 -2.57 12.91
N ASN A 30 10.56 -1.32 12.51
CA ASN A 30 9.76 -0.19 12.93
C ASN A 30 8.58 0.01 11.96
N LEU A 31 7.44 -0.58 12.29
CA LEU A 31 6.23 -0.47 11.48
C LEU A 31 5.71 0.97 11.36
N LEU A 32 5.97 1.82 12.36
CA LEU A 32 5.52 3.21 12.35
C LEU A 32 6.12 3.99 11.18
N GLU A 33 7.44 3.83 10.95
CA GLU A 33 8.14 4.47 9.83
C GLU A 33 7.58 4.03 8.46
N HIS A 34 7.13 2.79 8.34
CA HIS A 34 6.46 2.32 7.12
C HIS A 34 5.12 3.02 6.89
N PHE A 35 4.29 3.15 7.93
CA PHE A 35 3.00 3.84 7.82
C PHE A 35 3.17 5.33 7.49
N GLU A 36 4.08 6.01 8.18
CA GLU A 36 4.37 7.44 7.94
C GLU A 36 4.88 7.67 6.51
N LYS A 37 5.75 6.78 6.00
CA LYS A 37 6.23 6.83 4.61
C LYS A 37 5.09 6.69 3.60
N ILE A 38 4.15 5.77 3.84
CA ILE A 38 2.99 5.59 2.96
C ILE A 38 2.07 6.81 3.00
N GLU A 39 1.81 7.36 4.19
CA GLU A 39 0.98 8.58 4.33
C GLU A 39 1.62 9.79 3.65
N TYR A 40 2.92 9.98 3.80
CA TYR A 40 3.68 11.02 3.10
C TYR A 40 3.56 10.87 1.57
N LEU A 41 3.84 9.68 1.03
CA LEU A 41 3.74 9.43 -0.41
C LEU A 41 2.31 9.55 -0.94
N THR A 42 1.31 9.23 -0.13
CA THR A 42 -0.11 9.41 -0.48
C THR A 42 -0.45 10.89 -0.65
N GLY A 43 0.13 11.78 0.16
CA GLY A 43 -0.02 13.24 0.03
C GLY A 43 0.61 13.81 -1.25
N GLU A 44 1.64 13.16 -1.78
CA GLU A 44 2.36 13.56 -2.99
C GLU A 44 1.74 13.01 -4.29
N LEU A 45 0.63 12.27 -4.19
CA LEU A 45 -0.04 11.72 -5.36
C LEU A 45 -0.59 12.83 -6.28
N PRO A 46 -0.42 12.72 -7.60
CA PRO A 46 -0.94 13.71 -8.53
C PRO A 46 -2.48 13.73 -8.51
N ARG A 47 -3.06 14.89 -8.84
CA ARG A 47 -4.53 15.08 -8.86
C ARG A 47 -5.29 14.19 -9.86
N GLY A 48 -4.58 13.57 -10.80
CA GLY A 48 -5.12 12.60 -11.76
C GLY A 48 -5.02 11.14 -11.30
N THR A 49 -4.61 10.88 -10.05
CA THR A 49 -4.53 9.52 -9.51
C THR A 49 -5.90 8.87 -9.46
N ASP A 50 -5.93 7.55 -9.70
CA ASP A 50 -7.14 6.75 -9.61
C ASP A 50 -7.87 6.95 -8.26
N ARG A 51 -9.18 7.11 -8.32
CA ARG A 51 -10.02 7.38 -7.14
C ARG A 51 -10.08 6.17 -6.20
N ASP A 52 -10.05 4.95 -6.73
CA ASP A 52 -10.06 3.73 -5.93
C ASP A 52 -8.74 3.56 -5.19
N LEU A 53 -7.61 3.87 -5.85
CA LEU A 53 -6.30 3.88 -5.20
C LEU A 53 -6.26 4.89 -4.05
N LEU A 54 -6.70 6.12 -4.28
CA LEU A 54 -6.79 7.15 -3.23
C LEU A 54 -7.70 6.68 -2.09
N HIS A 55 -8.85 6.10 -2.41
CA HIS A 55 -9.76 5.56 -1.40
C HIS A 55 -9.08 4.49 -0.53
N TYR A 56 -8.40 3.52 -1.14
CA TYR A 56 -7.72 2.46 -0.39
C TYR A 56 -6.61 3.00 0.49
N LEU A 57 -5.79 3.92 -0.01
CA LEU A 57 -4.70 4.53 0.76
C LEU A 57 -5.23 5.33 1.95
N HIS A 58 -6.25 6.17 1.74
CA HIS A 58 -6.87 6.96 2.82
C HIS A 58 -7.62 6.09 3.85
N LYS A 59 -8.20 4.97 3.42
CA LYS A 59 -8.84 3.99 4.32
C LYS A 59 -7.85 3.01 4.95
N LYS A 60 -6.55 3.19 4.74
CA LYS A 60 -5.49 2.28 5.22
C LYS A 60 -5.72 0.83 4.79
N SER A 61 -6.42 0.64 3.67
CA SER A 61 -6.66 -0.66 3.03
C SER A 61 -5.46 -1.01 2.16
N TYR A 62 -4.30 -1.17 2.80
CA TYR A 62 -2.99 -1.31 2.14
C TYR A 62 -2.89 -2.53 1.22
N GLU A 63 -3.53 -3.64 1.58
CA GLU A 63 -3.60 -4.83 0.71
C GLU A 63 -4.35 -4.54 -0.60
N LYS A 64 -5.46 -3.81 -0.54
CA LYS A 64 -6.23 -3.41 -1.72
C LYS A 64 -5.48 -2.41 -2.58
N ALA A 65 -4.80 -1.44 -1.95
CA ALA A 65 -3.93 -0.50 -2.65
C ALA A 65 -2.81 -1.23 -3.40
N ARG A 66 -2.16 -2.22 -2.76
CA ARG A 66 -1.13 -3.06 -3.39
C ARG A 66 -1.69 -3.82 -4.60
N LEU A 67 -2.82 -4.50 -4.44
CA LEU A 67 -3.45 -5.27 -5.53
C LEU A 67 -3.86 -4.36 -6.69
N HIS A 68 -4.38 -3.16 -6.39
CA HIS A 68 -4.71 -2.17 -7.41
C HIS A 68 -3.46 -1.69 -8.17
N LEU A 69 -2.39 -1.34 -7.45
CA LEU A 69 -1.11 -0.90 -8.02
C LEU A 69 -0.40 -1.98 -8.86
N GLN A 70 -0.62 -3.26 -8.54
CA GLN A 70 -0.10 -4.39 -9.31
C GLN A 70 -0.94 -4.74 -10.55
N GLY A 71 -2.02 -4.00 -10.83
CA GLY A 71 -2.96 -4.34 -11.90
C GLY A 71 -3.81 -5.59 -11.61
N ARG A 72 -3.76 -6.08 -10.37
CA ARG A 72 -4.50 -7.25 -9.86
C ARG A 72 -5.77 -6.84 -9.12
N ALA A 73 -6.30 -5.65 -9.42
CA ALA A 73 -7.55 -5.16 -8.83
C ALA A 73 -8.73 -6.13 -9.07
N ALA A 74 -8.72 -6.83 -10.21
CA ALA A 74 -9.72 -7.85 -10.54
C ALA A 74 -9.70 -9.07 -9.60
N GLU A 75 -8.55 -9.43 -9.01
CA GLU A 75 -8.46 -10.50 -8.01
C GLU A 75 -9.11 -10.09 -6.68
N ASN A 76 -9.30 -8.79 -6.45
CA ASN A 76 -10.10 -8.24 -5.36
C ASN A 76 -11.61 -8.18 -5.68
N ALA A 77 -12.00 -8.35 -6.95
CA ALA A 77 -13.40 -8.32 -7.39
C ALA A 77 -14.11 -9.67 -7.17
N GLU A 78 -13.36 -10.76 -7.02
CA GLU A 78 -13.89 -12.08 -6.65
C GLU A 78 -14.20 -12.13 -5.14
N GLY A 79 -15.18 -11.36 -4.67
CA GLY A 79 -15.53 -11.39 -3.26
C GLY A 79 -16.82 -10.73 -2.81
N THR A 80 -17.16 -9.51 -3.22
CA THR A 80 -18.38 -8.85 -2.68
C THR A 80 -18.86 -7.68 -3.54
N CYS A 81 -19.65 -8.00 -4.58
CA CYS A 81 -20.71 -7.11 -5.05
C CYS A 81 -22.00 -7.94 -5.09
N ARG A 82 -22.79 -7.87 -4.02
CA ARG A 82 -24.20 -8.24 -4.02
C ARG A 82 -24.97 -7.19 -3.22
#